data_AF-A0A2N2THR3-F1
#
_entry.id   AF-A0A2N2THR3-F1
#
_cell.length_a   1.000
_cell.length_b   1.000
_cell.length_c   1.000
_cell.angle_alpha   90.00
_cell.angle_beta   90.00
_cell.angle_gamma   90.00
#
_symmetry.space_group_name_H-M   'P 1'
#
loop_
_entity.id
_entity.type
_entity.pdbx_description
1 polymer ?
#
loop_
_entity_poly.entity_id
_entity_poly.type
_entity_poly.pdbx_seq_one_letter_code
_entity_poly.pdbx_strand_id
1 'polypeptide(L)'
;MAFEGTHEDFLLTDLVLTAVPFGIERINTYMARFRKMGFAAELVEVQRRLRQGLGLLVRREGVQARRIWMLDGRLINPASSARFEDVRRPLKAYLKRERI
;
A
#
# COMPACT_ATOMS: atom_id res chain seq x y z
N MET A 1 -29.36 -18.18 -15.90
CA MET A 1 -29.38 -16.71 -15.96
C MET A 1 -27.95 -16.24 -15.77
N ALA A 2 -27.22 -16.04 -16.87
CA ALA A 2 -25.80 -15.71 -16.85
C ALA A 2 -25.66 -14.18 -16.73
N PHE A 3 -24.90 -13.71 -15.75
CA PHE A 3 -24.56 -12.30 -15.64
C PHE A 3 -23.59 -11.94 -16.77
N GLU A 4 -24.12 -11.24 -17.77
CA GLU A 4 -23.39 -10.64 -18.87
C GLU A 4 -22.61 -9.44 -18.33
N GLY A 5 -21.32 -9.65 -18.01
CA GLY A 5 -20.46 -8.65 -17.37
C GLY A 5 -18.99 -9.10 -17.30
N THR A 6 -18.56 -9.92 -18.24
CA THR A 6 -17.18 -10.35 -18.43
C THR A 6 -16.77 -9.68 -19.73
N HIS A 7 -15.92 -8.65 -19.75
CA HIS A 7 -14.54 -8.87 -20.18
C HIS A 7 -13.55 -7.75 -19.79
N GLU A 8 -13.97 -6.63 -19.19
CA GLU A 8 -13.07 -5.47 -19.05
C GLU A 8 -13.25 -4.73 -17.69
N ASP A 9 -12.56 -5.17 -16.64
CA ASP A 9 -12.48 -4.39 -15.37
C ASP A 9 -11.30 -3.42 -15.44
N PHE A 10 -11.46 -2.38 -16.27
CA PHE A 10 -10.54 -1.25 -16.39
C PHE A 10 -10.92 -0.08 -15.47
N LEU A 11 -11.87 -0.26 -14.54
CA LEU A 11 -12.34 0.84 -13.70
C LEU A 11 -11.23 1.43 -12.81
N LEU A 12 -10.24 0.61 -12.43
CA LEU A 12 -9.08 1.06 -11.65
C LEU A 12 -7.81 0.35 -12.12
N THR A 13 -7.09 0.99 -13.04
CA THR A 13 -5.82 0.50 -13.61
C THR A 13 -4.59 0.98 -12.83
N ASP A 14 -4.67 2.16 -12.24
CA ASP A 14 -3.53 2.81 -11.59
C ASP A 14 -3.90 3.24 -10.17
N LEU A 15 -3.09 2.82 -9.20
CA LEU A 15 -3.11 3.38 -7.85
C LEU A 15 -1.91 4.31 -7.71
N VAL A 16 -2.18 5.59 -7.51
CA VAL A 16 -1.14 6.59 -7.22
C VAL A 16 -1.20 6.93 -5.74
N LEU A 17 -0.12 6.59 -5.02
CA LEU A 17 0.12 6.95 -3.63
C LEU A 17 1.18 8.06 -3.63
N THR A 18 0.76 9.30 -3.36
CA THR A 18 1.65 10.47 -3.37
C THR A 18 2.63 10.49 -2.20
N ALA A 19 2.32 9.80 -1.11
CA ALA A 19 3.20 9.59 0.02
C ALA A 19 2.78 8.35 0.83
N VAL A 20 3.71 7.79 1.60
CA VAL A 20 3.40 6.76 2.60
C VAL A 20 2.50 7.40 3.68
N PRO A 21 1.35 6.78 4.02
CA PRO A 21 0.28 7.38 4.84
C PRO A 21 0.60 7.41 6.35
N PHE A 22 1.71 8.05 6.72
CA PHE A 22 2.13 8.23 8.10
C PHE A 22 1.31 9.32 8.83
N GLY A 23 1.12 9.16 10.14
CA GLY A 23 0.59 10.18 11.04
C GLY A 23 -0.90 10.50 10.85
N ILE A 24 -1.62 9.63 10.13
CA ILE A 24 -3.06 9.77 9.87
C ILE A 24 -3.88 9.49 11.13
N GLU A 25 -3.48 8.49 11.92
CA GLU A 25 -4.21 8.13 13.14
C GLU A 25 -3.71 8.94 14.33
N ARG A 26 -4.60 9.70 14.96
CA ARG A 26 -4.29 10.53 16.14
C ARG A 26 -5.25 10.31 17.31
N ILE A 27 -5.89 9.15 17.33
CA ILE A 27 -6.95 8.80 18.29
C ILE A 27 -6.31 8.27 19.58
N ASN A 28 -6.97 8.42 20.73
CA ASN A 28 -6.46 7.99 22.04
C ASN A 28 -5.96 6.52 22.06
N THR A 29 -6.67 5.62 21.37
CA THR A 29 -6.27 4.22 21.27
C THR A 29 -4.96 4.04 20.50
N TYR A 30 -4.75 4.81 19.44
CA TYR A 30 -3.48 4.83 18.71
C TYR A 30 -2.35 5.37 19.61
N MET A 31 -2.60 6.47 20.32
CA MET A 31 -1.59 7.05 21.23
C MET A 31 -1.20 6.08 22.36
N ALA A 32 -2.14 5.30 22.88
CA ALA A 32 -1.85 4.24 23.83
C ALA A 32 -0.96 3.13 23.23
N ARG A 33 -1.24 2.69 21.99
CA ARG A 33 -0.38 1.74 21.26
C ARG A 33 1.00 2.32 20.98
N PHE A 34 1.08 3.57 20.55
CA PHE A 34 2.33 4.26 20.27
C PHE A 34 3.19 4.41 21.52
N ARG A 35 2.60 4.73 22.68
CA ARG A 35 3.33 4.78 23.97
C ARG A 35 3.94 3.43 24.34
N LYS A 36 3.27 2.32 24.01
CA LYS A 36 3.73 0.96 24.33
C LYS A 36 4.73 0.39 23.31
N MET A 37 4.53 0.67 22.03
CA MET A 37 5.23 0.01 20.91
C MET A 37 6.14 0.96 20.10
N GLY A 38 6.09 2.27 20.39
CA GLY A 38 6.78 3.30 19.61
C GLY A 38 6.33 3.33 18.15
N PHE A 39 7.28 3.62 17.26
CA PHE A 39 7.07 3.72 15.83
C PHE A 39 6.60 2.41 15.16
N ALA A 40 6.75 1.26 15.82
CA ALA A 40 6.23 0.00 15.30
C ALA A 40 4.69 0.00 15.18
N ALA A 41 3.98 0.67 16.09
CA ALA A 41 2.53 0.84 15.97
C ALA A 41 2.14 1.59 14.69
N GLU A 42 2.92 2.61 14.34
CA GLU A 42 2.73 3.39 13.12
C GLU A 42 2.97 2.55 11.87
N LEU A 43 4.04 1.75 11.85
CA LEU A 43 4.35 0.85 10.73
C LEU A 43 3.23 -0.17 10.48
N VAL A 44 2.66 -0.75 11.54
CA VAL A 44 1.54 -1.70 11.42
C VAL A 44 0.31 -1.04 10.79
N GLU A 45 -0.05 0.17 11.23
CA GLU A 45 -1.20 0.89 10.67
C GLU A 45 -0.98 1.28 9.21
N VAL A 46 0.23 1.75 8.87
CA VAL A 46 0.62 2.04 7.49
C VAL A 46 0.52 0.79 6.62
N GLN A 47 1.06 -0.35 7.07
CA GLN A 47 0.96 -1.61 6.33
C GLN A 47 -0.49 -2.03 6.12
N ARG A 48 -1.35 -1.89 7.14
CA ARG A 48 -2.77 -2.23 7.05
C ARG A 48 -3.48 -1.35 6.01
N ARG A 49 -3.27 -0.03 6.05
CA ARG A 49 -3.85 0.91 5.07
C ARG A 49 -3.37 0.61 3.66
N LEU A 50 -2.08 0.33 3.49
CA LEU A 50 -1.54 -0.07 2.19
C LEU A 50 -2.20 -1.35 1.67
N ARG A 51 -2.31 -2.40 2.49
CA ARG A 51 -3.01 -3.64 2.08
C ARG A 51 -4.46 -3.40 1.69
N GLN A 52 -5.19 -2.55 2.44
CA GLN A 52 -6.57 -2.21 2.11
C GLN A 52 -6.68 -1.47 0.76
N GLY A 53 -5.80 -0.48 0.52
CA GLY A 53 -5.75 0.22 -0.77
C GLY A 53 -5.36 -0.70 -1.93
N LEU A 54 -4.39 -1.60 -1.72
CA LEU A 54 -4.00 -2.63 -2.69
C LEU A 54 -5.12 -3.63 -2.96
N GLY A 55 -5.97 -3.93 -1.97
CA GLY A 55 -7.15 -4.77 -2.15
C GLY A 55 -8.16 -4.17 -3.14
N LEU A 56 -8.26 -2.84 -3.23
CA LEU A 56 -9.08 -2.18 -4.26
C LEU A 56 -8.51 -2.37 -5.67
N LEU A 57 -7.19 -2.56 -5.77
CA LEU A 57 -6.52 -2.98 -6.98
C LEU A 57 -6.65 -4.48 -7.24
N VAL A 58 -7.10 -5.37 -6.37
CA VAL A 58 -7.19 -6.80 -6.76
C VAL A 58 -8.55 -7.32 -6.34
N ARG A 59 -9.56 -7.00 -7.16
CA ARG A 59 -10.98 -7.25 -6.84
C ARG A 59 -11.46 -8.65 -7.22
N ARG A 60 -10.84 -9.28 -8.22
CA ARG A 60 -11.19 -10.63 -8.69
C ARG A 60 -9.96 -11.33 -9.29
N GLU A 61 -9.94 -12.66 -9.22
CA GLU A 61 -8.92 -13.45 -9.89
C GLU A 61 -8.92 -13.18 -11.39
N GLY A 62 -7.74 -13.16 -12.00
CA GLY A 62 -7.58 -12.93 -13.44
C GLY A 62 -7.60 -11.47 -13.90
N VAL A 63 -7.79 -10.46 -13.02
CA VAL A 63 -7.57 -9.07 -13.44
C VAL A 63 -6.08 -8.82 -13.60
N GLN A 64 -5.67 -8.66 -14.86
CA GLN A 64 -4.32 -8.30 -15.23
C GLN A 64 -4.29 -6.84 -15.73
N ALA A 65 -3.12 -6.19 -15.60
CA ALA A 65 -2.86 -4.77 -15.84
C ALA A 65 -3.26 -3.81 -14.71
N ARG A 66 -2.46 -3.81 -13.63
CA ARG A 66 -2.61 -2.86 -12.54
C ARG A 66 -1.26 -2.32 -12.07
N ARG A 67 -1.13 -1.00 -12.14
CA ARG A 67 0.10 -0.27 -11.84
C ARG A 67 -0.04 0.38 -10.46
N ILE A 68 1.03 0.30 -9.68
CA ILE A 68 1.13 0.98 -8.39
C ILE A 68 2.27 1.98 -8.48
N TRP A 69 1.93 3.25 -8.33
CA TRP A 69 2.87 4.35 -8.29
C TRP A 69 2.98 4.84 -6.86
N MET A 70 4.12 4.64 -6.22
CA MET A 70 4.37 5.18 -4.87
C MET A 70 5.45 6.27 -4.93
N LEU A 71 5.02 7.52 -4.85
CA LEU A 71 5.83 8.71 -5.10
C LEU A 71 6.47 9.26 -3.82
N ASP A 72 7.05 8.38 -3.01
CA ASP A 72 7.65 8.76 -1.73
C ASP A 72 9.17 8.60 -1.77
N GLY A 73 9.90 9.72 -1.74
CA GLY A 73 11.36 9.74 -1.76
C GLY A 73 12.01 8.95 -0.60
N ARG A 74 11.29 8.73 0.50
CA ARG A 74 11.79 7.95 1.64
C ARG A 74 11.93 6.46 1.31
N LEU A 75 11.27 5.98 0.26
CA LEU A 75 11.39 4.60 -0.24
C LEU A 75 12.59 4.38 -1.14
N ILE A 76 13.28 5.43 -1.57
CA ILE A 76 14.50 5.32 -2.36
C ILE A 76 15.73 5.82 -1.59
N ASN A 77 15.52 6.63 -0.54
CA ASN A 77 16.58 7.13 0.31
C ASN A 77 17.20 6.01 1.18
N PRO A 78 18.51 5.69 1.02
CA PRO A 78 19.20 4.68 1.83
C PRO A 78 19.18 4.99 3.34
N ALA A 79 19.23 6.27 3.73
CA ALA A 79 19.17 6.70 5.13
C ALA A 79 17.80 6.42 5.78
N SER A 80 16.76 6.26 4.97
CA SER A 80 15.42 5.86 5.42
C SER A 80 15.21 4.34 5.32
N SER A 81 16.04 3.61 4.58
CA SER A 81 15.76 2.24 4.12
C SER A 81 15.38 1.24 5.21
N ALA A 82 16.03 1.25 6.38
CA ALA A 82 15.80 0.26 7.43
C ALA A 82 14.36 0.28 7.98
N ARG A 83 13.75 1.46 8.11
CA ARG A 83 12.36 1.61 8.60
C ARG A 83 11.32 1.43 7.49
N PHE A 84 11.74 1.53 6.23
CA PHE A 84 10.85 1.51 5.07
C PHE A 84 10.79 0.13 4.40
N GLU A 85 11.61 -0.84 4.81
CA GLU A 85 11.45 -2.25 4.40
C GLU A 85 10.06 -2.80 4.76
N ASP A 86 9.55 -2.44 5.94
CA ASP A 86 8.20 -2.80 6.39
C ASP A 86 7.10 -2.23 5.50
N VAL A 87 7.32 -1.05 4.94
CA VAL A 87 6.41 -0.40 3.99
C VAL A 87 6.52 -1.03 2.60
N ARG A 88 7.71 -1.48 2.20
CA ARG A 88 7.94 -2.20 0.94
C ARG A 88 7.33 -3.60 0.95
N ARG A 89 7.26 -4.27 2.11
CA ARG A 89 6.78 -5.65 2.24
C ARG A 89 5.43 -5.93 1.56
N PRO A 90 4.34 -5.17 1.78
CA PRO A 90 3.08 -5.37 1.07
C PRO A 90 3.17 -5.09 -0.43
N LEU A 91 4.13 -4.27 -0.87
CA LEU A 91 4.33 -3.97 -2.29
C LEU A 91 5.17 -5.01 -3.02
N LYS A 92 6.00 -5.80 -2.32
CA LYS A 92 6.87 -6.83 -2.94
C LYS A 92 6.10 -7.82 -3.81
N ALA A 93 4.85 -8.14 -3.45
CA ALA A 93 3.98 -9.00 -4.26
C ALA A 93 3.57 -8.39 -5.62
N TYR A 94 3.69 -7.07 -5.76
CA TYR A 94 3.22 -6.31 -6.93
C TYR A 94 4.35 -5.56 -7.67
N LEU A 95 5.56 -5.52 -7.09
CA LEU A 95 6.73 -4.87 -7.69
C LEU A 95 7.24 -5.69 -8.87
N LYS A 96 6.65 -5.49 -10.06
CA LYS A 96 7.35 -5.73 -11.33
C LYS A 96 8.17 -4.48 -11.63
N ARG A 97 9.45 -4.49 -11.23
CA ARG A 97 10.37 -3.40 -11.51
C ARG A 97 10.72 -3.43 -13.00
N GLU A 98 10.01 -2.66 -13.82
CA GLU A 98 10.53 -2.29 -15.13
C GLU A 98 11.67 -1.31 -14.90
N ARG A 99 12.88 -1.67 -15.34
CA ARG A 99 14.00 -0.72 -15.43
C ARG A 99 13.63 0.27 -16.52
N ILE A 100 13.38 1.52 -16.13
CA ILE A 100 13.42 2.66 -17.04
C ILE A 100 14.89 3.01 -17.26
#